data_AF-D8SEK2-F1
#
_entry.id   AF-D8SEK2-F1
#
_cell.length_a   1.000
_cell.length_b   1.000
_cell.length_c   1.000
_cell.angle_alpha   90.00
_cell.angle_beta   90.00
_cell.angle_gamma   90.00
#
_symmetry.space_group_name_H-M   'P 1'
#
loop_
_entity.id
_entity.type
_entity.pdbx_description
1 polymer ?
#
loop_
_entity_poly.entity_id
_entity_poly.type
_entity_poly.pdbx_seq_one_letter_code
_entity_poly.pdbx_strand_id
1 'polypeptide(L)' 'YQICGVKVEFPYRAYGSQLAFMGKVITTLERAFRDPDGHCNALLESPTGSGKSLSLLCAALAWQQ' A
#
# COMPACT_ATOMS: atom_id res chain seq x y z
N TYR A 1 11.65 2.28 0.25
CA TYR A 1 10.92 3.37 0.95
C TYR A 1 10.44 2.85 2.29
N GLN A 2 10.61 3.61 3.38
CA GLN A 2 10.01 3.26 4.66
C GLN A 2 8.60 3.85 4.71
N ILE A 3 7.57 2.99 4.70
CA ILE A 3 6.15 3.40 4.63
C ILE A 3 5.38 2.67 5.72
N CYS A 4 4.77 3.40 6.66
CA CYS A 4 4.00 2.81 7.77
C CYS A 4 4.76 1.73 8.56
N GLY A 5 6.08 1.88 8.73
CA GLY A 5 6.92 0.88 9.41
C GLY A 5 7.36 -0.31 8.53
N VAL A 6 6.84 -0.43 7.31
CA VAL A 6 7.18 -1.48 6.34
C VAL A 6 8.22 -0.95 5.35
N LYS A 7 9.25 -1.77 5.06
CA LYS A 7 10.23 -1.46 4.02
C LYS A 7 9.68 -1.90 2.67
N VAL A 8 9.27 -0.93 1.85
CA VAL A 8 8.73 -1.18 0.51
C VAL A 8 9.80 -0.98 -0.56
N GLU A 9 10.10 -2.03 -1.31
CA GLU A 9 10.92 -1.93 -2.53
C GLU A 9 10.05 -1.45 -3.69
N PHE A 10 10.51 -0.41 -4.37
CA PHE A 10 9.80 0.16 -5.52
C PHE A 10 10.82 0.36 -6.64
N PRO A 11 10.53 -0.11 -7.87
CA PRO A 11 11.55 -0.24 -8.91
C PRO A 11 11.98 1.08 -9.56
N TYR A 12 11.31 2.19 -9.23
CA TYR A 12 11.58 3.53 -9.78
C TYR A 12 11.57 4.58 -8.66
N ARG A 13 11.84 5.84 -9.01
CA ARG A 13 11.60 6.96 -8.08
C ARG A 13 10.10 7.14 -7.90
N ALA A 14 9.58 6.78 -6.73
CA ALA A 14 8.16 6.88 -6.43
C ALA A 14 7.69 8.34 -6.35
N TYR A 15 6.52 8.62 -6.93
CA TYR A 15 5.81 9.88 -6.76
C TYR A 15 5.15 9.96 -5.37
N GLY A 16 4.90 11.18 -4.89
CA GLY A 16 4.22 11.38 -3.61
C GLY A 16 2.84 10.71 -3.54
N SER A 17 2.10 10.71 -4.66
CA SER A 17 0.80 10.02 -4.76
C SER A 17 0.93 8.49 -4.64
N GLN A 18 1.98 7.90 -5.20
CA GLN A 18 2.25 6.46 -5.07
C GLN A 18 2.62 6.11 -3.62
N LEU A 19 3.44 6.93 -2.96
CA LEU A 19 3.77 6.74 -1.54
C LEU A 19 2.53 6.82 -0.64
N ALA A 20 1.67 7.83 -0.87
CA ALA A 20 0.41 7.97 -0.16
C ALA A 20 -0.52 6.76 -0.40
N PHE A 21 -0.63 6.31 -1.66
CA PHE A 21 -1.43 5.15 -2.02
C PHE A 21 -0.94 3.87 -1.33
N MET A 22 0.37 3.59 -1.39
CA MET A 22 0.99 2.44 -0.72
C MET A 22 0.79 2.49 0.79
N GLY A 23 0.89 3.66 1.42
CA GLY A 23 0.62 3.83 2.84
C GLY A 23 -0.83 3.50 3.23
N LYS A 24 -1.80 3.86 2.39
CA LYS A 24 -3.21 3.50 2.59
C LYS A 24 -3.45 2.00 2.41
N VAL A 25 -2.79 1.35 1.45
CA VAL A 25 -2.83 -0.11 1.29
C VAL A 25 -2.31 -0.81 2.54
N ILE A 26 -1.10 -0.47 2.99
CA ILE A 26 -0.47 -1.07 4.18
C ILE A 26 -1.33 -0.86 5.43
N THR A 27 -1.85 0.36 5.63
CA THR A 27 -2.72 0.65 6.78
C THR A 27 -4.01 -0.18 6.75
N THR A 28 -4.55 -0.46 5.56
CA THR A 28 -5.78 -1.27 5.42
C THR A 28 -5.49 -2.74 5.76
N LEU A 29 -4.38 -3.29 5.26
CA LEU A 29 -3.95 -4.65 5.57
C LEU A 29 -3.68 -4.82 7.07
N GLU A 30 -2.98 -3.87 7.68
CA GLU A 30 -2.68 -3.88 9.11
C GLU A 30 -3.97 -3.82 9.96
N ARG A 31 -4.96 -3.04 9.54
CA ARG A 31 -6.28 -3.01 10.20
C ARG A 31 -6.99 -4.36 10.07
N ALA A 32 -7.02 -4.94 8.88
CA ALA A 32 -7.62 -6.26 8.66
C ALA A 32 -6.93 -7.34 9.52
N PHE A 33 -5.61 -7.30 9.64
CA PHE A 33 -4.85 -8.26 10.43
C PHE A 33 -5.08 -8.14 11.94
N ARG A 34 -5.34 -6.93 12.44
CA ARG A 34 -5.63 -6.69 13.86
C ARG A 34 -7.09 -6.91 14.22
N ASP A 35 -7.98 -6.92 13.24
CA ASP A 35 -9.40 -7.13 13.43
C ASP A 35 -9.68 -8.62 13.73
N PRO A 36 -10.44 -8.96 14.80
CA PRO A 36 -10.79 -10.35 15.12
C PRO A 36 -11.53 -11.08 14.00
N ASP A 37 -12.32 -10.37 13.19
CA ASP A 37 -13.05 -10.92 12.05
C ASP A 37 -12.18 -10.96 10.78
N GLY A 38 -10.96 -10.41 10.81
CA GLY A 38 -9.95 -10.58 9.77
C GLY A 38 -10.22 -9.82 8.46
N HIS A 39 -11.15 -8.85 8.46
CA HIS A 39 -11.63 -8.22 7.23
C HIS A 39 -11.65 -6.70 7.31
N CYS A 40 -11.02 -6.03 6.34
CA CYS A 40 -11.12 -4.58 6.16
C CYS A 40 -11.12 -4.23 4.68
N ASN A 41 -12.08 -3.41 4.25
CA ASN A 41 -12.18 -2.92 2.88
C ASN A 41 -11.77 -1.45 2.80
N ALA A 42 -11.08 -1.07 1.74
CA ALA A 42 -10.76 0.33 1.46
C ALA A 42 -11.07 0.68 0.01
N LEU A 43 -11.73 1.82 -0.18
CA LEU A 43 -11.92 2.42 -1.49
C LEU A 43 -10.81 3.45 -1.73
N LEU A 44 -9.81 3.07 -2.54
CA LEU A 44 -8.66 3.91 -2.83
C LEU A 44 -8.70 4.41 -4.28
N GLU A 45 -8.99 5.70 -4.43
CA GLU A 45 -8.91 6.40 -5.71
C GLU A 45 -7.50 6.92 -5.97
N SER A 46 -7.07 6.80 -7.22
CA SER A 46 -5.85 7.42 -7.72
C SER A 46 -6.11 7.85 -9.17
N PRO A 47 -5.62 9.03 -9.60
CA PRO A 47 -5.65 9.42 -11.00
C PRO A 47 -5.05 8.35 -11.93
N THR A 48 -5.51 8.29 -13.17
CA THR A 48 -4.97 7.39 -14.20
C THR A 48 -3.52 7.74 -14.53
N GLY A 49 -2.74 6.75 -14.98
CA GLY A 49 -1.33 6.95 -15.35
C GLY A 49 -0.35 7.09 -14.17
N SER A 50 -0.82 7.03 -12.92
CA SER A 50 0.03 7.14 -11.73
C SER A 50 0.76 5.85 -11.33
N GLY A 51 0.56 4.74 -12.03
CA GLY A 51 1.12 3.44 -11.64
C GLY A 51 0.45 2.80 -10.43
N LYS A 52 -0.88 2.93 -10.29
CA LYS A 52 -1.68 2.34 -9.20
C LYS A 52 -1.42 0.84 -9.00
N SER A 53 -1.45 0.05 -10.09
CA SER A 53 -1.27 -1.40 -10.00
C SER A 53 0.12 -1.78 -9.46
N LEU A 54 1.17 -1.10 -9.92
CA LEU A 54 2.52 -1.32 -9.40
C LEU A 54 2.62 -0.94 -7.92
N SER A 55 2.06 0.20 -7.53
CA SER A 55 2.01 0.66 -6.14
C SER A 55 1.28 -0.34 -5.24
N LEU A 56 0.13 -0.85 -5.69
CA LEU A 56 -0.64 -1.86 -4.96
C LEU A 56 0.19 -3.13 -4.73
N LEU A 57 0.81 -3.66 -5.79
CA LEU A 57 1.61 -4.89 -5.71
C LEU A 57 2.83 -4.72 -4.79
N CYS A 58 3.60 -3.65 -4.96
CA CYS A 58 4.78 -3.39 -4.13
C CYS A 58 4.41 -3.26 -2.65
N ALA A 59 3.33 -2.53 -2.33
CA ALA A 59 2.87 -2.39 -0.95
C ALA A 59 2.39 -3.72 -0.36
N ALA A 60 1.59 -4.49 -1.10
CA ALA A 60 1.04 -5.76 -0.62
C ALA A 60 2.15 -6.81 -0.40
N LEU A 61 3.06 -6.96 -1.35
CA LEU A 61 4.19 -7.90 -1.24
C LEU A 61 5.16 -7.50 -0.13
N ALA A 62 5.37 -6.20 0.09
CA ALA A 62 6.24 -5.73 1.17
C ALA A 62 5.60 -5.94 2.56
N TRP A 63 4.28 -5.80 2.68
CA TRP A 63 3.58 -6.06 3.94
C TRP A 63 3.50 -7.55 4.28
N GLN A 64 3.45 -8.42 3.26
CA GLN A 64 3.39 -9.87 3.46
C GLN A 64 4.71 -10.50 3.94
N GLN A 65 5.86 -9.87 3.65
CA GLN A 65 7.19 -10.34 4.04
C GLN A 65 7.48 -10.10 5.52
#